data_AF-A0A1F9NMU3-F1
#
_entry.id   AF-A0A1F9NMU3-F1
#
_cell.length_a   1.000
_cell.length_b   1.000
_cell.length_c   1.000
_cell.angle_alpha   90.00
_cell.angle_beta   90.00
_cell.angle_gamma   90.00
#
_symmetry.space_group_name_H-M   'P 1'
#
loop_
_entity.id
_entity.type
_entity.pdbx_description
1 polymer ?
#
loop_
_entity_poly.entity_id
_entity_poly.type
_entity_poly.pdbx_seq_one_letter_code
_entity_poly.pdbx_strand_id
1 'polypeptide(L)'
;MNRWYPEALKEFKIVTVFDLLLEYIQEGKIQLDKSVHSMAVAYHDPCNYGRKSLKAFGQAYFEEGRAVTRACCDDVRELNPNRNSAYCCGAGGGAWAMPFSEERVFYGRIKARQISESGAHLVVAPCHNCRDQIMKSLNKEYDLNIEVKYIWELVADSLIMPNKQ
;
A
#
# COMPACT_ATOMS: atom_id res chain seq x y z
N MET A 1 -9.21 21.52 4.01
CA MET A 1 -8.79 22.45 2.94
C MET A 1 -10.00 23.14 2.34
N ASN A 2 -10.94 22.45 1.67
CA ASN A 2 -12.11 23.08 1.03
C ASN A 2 -12.93 24.04 1.91
N ARG A 3 -13.05 23.75 3.22
CA ARG A 3 -13.80 24.58 4.17
C ARG A 3 -13.00 25.79 4.71
N TRP A 4 -11.68 25.64 4.86
CA TRP A 4 -10.86 26.57 5.64
C TRP A 4 -9.85 27.34 4.80
N TYR A 5 -9.40 26.76 3.68
CA TYR A 5 -8.41 27.32 2.76
C TYR A 5 -8.72 26.91 1.30
N PRO A 6 -9.87 27.31 0.73
CA PRO A 6 -10.24 26.96 -0.64
C PRO A 6 -9.32 27.60 -1.69
N GLU A 7 -8.76 28.78 -1.42
CA GLU A 7 -7.82 29.48 -2.31
C GLU A 7 -6.50 28.73 -2.50
N ALA A 8 -5.99 28.06 -1.46
CA ALA A 8 -4.77 27.26 -1.55
C ALA A 8 -4.88 26.16 -2.63
N LEU A 9 -6.09 25.65 -2.88
CA LEU A 9 -6.34 24.62 -3.90
C LEU A 9 -6.33 25.17 -5.33
N LYS A 10 -6.36 26.49 -5.51
CA LYS A 10 -6.18 27.13 -6.82
C LYS A 10 -4.69 27.29 -7.16
N GLU A 11 -3.85 27.42 -6.14
CA GLU A 11 -2.41 27.62 -6.29
C GLU A 11 -1.64 26.29 -6.30
N PHE A 12 -2.00 25.36 -5.42
CA PHE A 12 -1.27 24.11 -5.23
C PHE A 12 -2.07 22.91 -5.74
N LYS A 13 -1.47 22.16 -6.69
CA LYS A 13 -1.95 20.84 -7.09
C LYS A 13 -1.60 19.82 -6.01
N ILE A 14 -2.61 19.19 -5.41
CA ILE A 14 -2.43 18.07 -4.50
C ILE A 14 -2.57 16.79 -5.30
N VAL A 15 -1.56 15.94 -5.23
CA VAL A 15 -1.54 14.62 -5.87
C VAL A 15 -1.27 13.54 -4.83
N THR A 16 -1.76 12.34 -5.08
CA THR A 16 -1.35 11.18 -4.30
C THR A 16 -0.01 10.67 -4.77
N VAL A 17 0.65 9.87 -3.93
CA VAL A 17 1.84 9.14 -4.34
C VAL A 17 1.56 8.22 -5.54
N PHE A 18 0.34 7.71 -5.68
CA PHE A 18 -0.01 6.86 -6.83
C PHE A 18 -0.04 7.67 -8.12
N ASP A 19 -0.68 8.85 -8.10
CA ASP A 19 -0.75 9.74 -9.27
C ASP A 19 0.65 10.09 -9.75
N LEU A 20 1.53 10.47 -8.82
CA LEU A 20 2.92 10.84 -9.13
C LEU A 20 3.73 9.67 -9.69
N LEU A 21 3.64 8.49 -9.07
CA LEU A 21 4.36 7.30 -9.53
C LEU A 21 3.85 6.84 -10.90
N LEU A 22 2.54 6.87 -11.13
CA LEU A 22 1.95 6.52 -12.42
C LEU A 22 2.35 7.51 -13.51
N GLU A 23 2.32 8.82 -13.22
CA GLU A 23 2.81 9.85 -14.15
C GLU A 23 4.25 9.56 -14.56
N TYR A 24 5.14 9.29 -13.60
CA TYR A 24 6.54 9.02 -13.88
C TYR A 24 6.77 7.76 -14.71
N ILE A 25 6.00 6.71 -14.46
CA ILE A 25 6.06 5.45 -15.22
C ILE A 25 5.50 5.65 -16.64
N GLN A 26 4.33 6.27 -16.77
CA GLN A 26 3.63 6.41 -18.05
C GLN A 26 4.32 7.39 -19.00
N GLU A 27 4.91 8.45 -18.47
CA GLU A 27 5.68 9.42 -19.26
C GLU A 27 7.11 8.94 -19.54
N GLY A 28 7.51 7.76 -19.04
CA GLY A 28 8.86 7.22 -19.20
C GLY A 28 9.94 8.02 -18.48
N LYS A 29 9.58 8.87 -17.51
CA LYS A 29 10.53 9.60 -16.64
C LYS A 29 11.35 8.62 -15.79
N ILE A 30 10.77 7.47 -15.45
CA ILE A 30 11.47 6.34 -14.84
C ILE A 30 11.22 5.08 -15.64
N GLN A 31 12.20 4.18 -15.65
CA GLN A 31 12.09 2.84 -16.23
C GLN A 31 12.25 1.80 -15.12
N LEU A 32 11.47 0.74 -15.21
CA LEU A 32 11.38 -0.28 -14.17
C LEU A 32 11.79 -1.65 -14.72
N ASP A 33 12.59 -2.37 -13.96
CA ASP A 33 12.93 -3.77 -14.18
C ASP A 33 12.08 -4.64 -13.26
N LYS A 34 11.13 -5.37 -13.84
CA LYS A 34 10.24 -6.26 -13.09
C LYS A 34 10.94 -7.50 -12.55
N SER A 35 12.08 -7.88 -13.10
CA SER A 35 12.79 -9.11 -12.74
C SER A 35 13.38 -9.07 -11.32
N VAL A 36 13.50 -7.87 -10.73
CA VAL A 36 13.97 -7.65 -9.36
C VAL A 36 13.05 -8.34 -8.33
N HIS A 37 11.76 -8.51 -8.62
CA HIS A 37 10.80 -9.14 -7.73
C HIS A 37 10.17 -10.38 -8.38
N SER A 38 10.84 -11.53 -8.24
CA SER A 38 10.38 -12.82 -8.78
C SER A 38 9.36 -13.55 -7.89
N MET A 39 9.14 -13.06 -6.67
CA MET A 39 8.23 -13.65 -5.70
C MET A 39 6.79 -13.20 -5.90
N ALA A 40 5.83 -13.98 -5.39
CA ALA A 40 4.42 -13.60 -5.38
C ALA A 40 4.17 -12.34 -4.53
N VAL A 41 3.52 -11.33 -5.12
CA VAL A 41 3.29 -10.03 -4.50
C VAL A 41 1.80 -9.80 -4.30
N ALA A 42 1.39 -9.30 -3.13
CA ALA A 42 0.03 -8.84 -2.90
C ALA A 42 -0.02 -7.35 -2.56
N TYR A 43 -0.95 -6.63 -3.19
CA TYR A 43 -1.25 -5.25 -2.83
C TYR A 43 -2.30 -5.19 -1.71
N HIS A 44 -1.98 -4.49 -0.62
CA HIS A 44 -2.94 -4.24 0.44
C HIS A 44 -3.73 -2.95 0.19
N ASP A 45 -5.04 -3.08 -0.08
CA ASP A 45 -5.97 -1.95 -0.12
C ASP A 45 -6.14 -1.30 1.27
N PRO A 46 -5.58 -0.10 1.51
CA PRO A 46 -5.66 0.52 2.83
C PRO A 46 -6.92 1.37 2.93
N CYS A 47 -7.51 1.40 4.12
CA CYS A 47 -8.77 2.12 4.35
C CYS A 47 -8.66 3.64 4.14
N ASN A 48 -7.47 4.22 4.34
CA ASN A 48 -7.23 5.65 4.13
C ASN A 48 -7.32 6.02 2.64
N TYR A 49 -6.57 5.32 1.77
CA TYR A 49 -6.59 5.60 0.33
C TYR A 49 -7.82 5.05 -0.40
N GLY A 50 -8.45 4.01 0.15
CA GLY A 50 -9.71 3.50 -0.37
C GLY A 50 -10.92 4.28 0.14
N ARG A 51 -11.47 3.81 1.27
CA ARG A 51 -12.74 4.28 1.82
C ARG A 51 -12.75 5.73 2.27
N LYS A 52 -11.69 6.19 2.94
CA LYS A 52 -11.65 7.59 3.43
C LYS A 52 -11.48 8.57 2.27
N SER A 53 -10.59 8.29 1.32
CA SER A 53 -10.48 9.11 0.12
C SER A 53 -11.79 9.14 -0.66
N LEU A 54 -12.47 8.01 -0.84
CA LEU A 54 -13.77 7.97 -1.51
C LEU A 54 -14.79 8.87 -0.81
N LYS A 55 -14.87 8.78 0.53
CA LYS A 55 -15.79 9.61 1.33
C LYS A 55 -15.42 11.10 1.28
N ALA A 56 -14.14 11.44 1.27
CA ALA A 56 -13.68 12.83 1.39
C ALA A 56 -13.59 13.55 0.04
N PHE A 57 -13.25 12.82 -1.02
CA PHE A 57 -12.86 13.37 -2.32
C PHE A 57 -13.64 12.76 -3.50
N GLY A 58 -14.52 11.78 -3.27
CA GLY A 58 -15.26 11.09 -4.33
C GLY A 58 -14.42 10.11 -5.15
N GLN A 59 -13.15 9.89 -4.78
CA GLN A 59 -12.22 8.99 -5.46
C GLN A 59 -11.54 8.04 -4.47
N ALA A 60 -11.52 6.75 -4.80
CA ALA A 60 -10.73 5.75 -4.10
C ALA A 60 -9.49 5.40 -4.92
N TYR A 61 -8.38 5.08 -4.25
CA TYR A 61 -7.13 4.69 -4.90
C TYR A 61 -6.87 3.19 -4.75
N PHE A 62 -7.70 2.39 -5.41
CA PHE A 62 -7.58 0.93 -5.40
C PHE A 62 -6.80 0.43 -6.61
N GLU A 63 -7.13 0.91 -7.80
CA GLU A 63 -6.53 0.41 -9.05
C GLU A 63 -5.15 1.01 -9.29
N GLU A 64 -4.93 2.24 -8.85
CA GLU A 64 -3.68 2.97 -9.05
C GLU A 64 -2.53 2.28 -8.32
N GLY A 65 -2.75 1.85 -7.08
CA GLY A 65 -1.77 1.05 -6.33
C GLY A 65 -1.49 -0.31 -6.97
N ARG A 66 -2.52 -0.96 -7.54
CA ARG A 66 -2.34 -2.20 -8.31
C ARG A 66 -1.56 -1.97 -9.59
N ALA A 67 -1.85 -0.90 -10.31
CA ALA A 67 -1.19 -0.55 -11.56
C ALA A 67 0.31 -0.29 -11.34
N VAL A 68 0.67 0.47 -10.30
CA VAL A 68 2.07 0.65 -9.90
C VAL A 68 2.71 -0.69 -9.50
N THR A 69 2.01 -1.52 -8.72
CA THR A 69 2.54 -2.83 -8.31
C THR A 69 2.82 -3.74 -9.53
N ARG A 70 1.89 -3.80 -10.49
CA ARG A 70 2.04 -4.56 -11.76
C ARG A 70 3.09 -3.97 -12.70
N ALA A 71 3.44 -2.70 -12.56
CA ALA A 71 4.57 -2.11 -13.27
C ALA A 71 5.92 -2.60 -12.72
N CYS A 72 5.95 -3.07 -11.47
CA CYS A 72 7.16 -3.51 -10.78
C CYS A 72 7.29 -5.05 -10.68
N CYS A 73 6.20 -5.80 -10.80
CA CYS A 73 6.18 -7.25 -10.56
C CYS A 73 5.25 -7.96 -11.56
N ASP A 74 5.51 -9.24 -11.82
CA ASP A 74 4.68 -10.06 -12.72
C ASP A 74 3.61 -10.89 -11.98
N ASP A 75 3.94 -11.56 -10.86
CA ASP A 75 2.96 -12.35 -10.07
C ASP A 75 2.28 -11.47 -8.99
N VAL A 76 1.30 -10.68 -9.40
CA VAL A 76 0.49 -9.87 -8.48
C VAL A 76 -0.82 -10.57 -8.13
N ARG A 77 -0.96 -10.96 -6.87
CA ARG A 77 -2.11 -11.67 -6.29
C ARG A 77 -3.02 -10.73 -5.52
N GLU A 78 -4.30 -11.08 -5.48
CA GLU A 78 -5.30 -10.32 -4.73
C GLU A 78 -5.45 -10.85 -3.30
N LEU A 79 -5.61 -9.92 -2.36
CA LEU A 79 -6.09 -10.22 -1.02
C LEU A 79 -7.63 -10.30 -1.04
N ASN A 80 -8.25 -11.40 -0.65
CA ASN A 80 -9.72 -11.55 -0.70
C ASN A 80 -10.38 -11.46 0.69
N PRO A 81 -11.39 -10.60 0.90
CA PRO A 81 -11.95 -9.61 -0.02
C PRO A 81 -11.04 -8.38 -0.24
N ASN A 82 -11.13 -7.77 -1.43
CA ASN A 82 -10.33 -6.60 -1.83
C ASN A 82 -11.16 -5.32 -1.94
N ARG A 83 -10.50 -4.21 -2.32
CA ARG A 83 -11.06 -2.89 -2.60
C ARG A 83 -11.88 -2.38 -1.42
N ASN A 84 -13.12 -1.97 -1.66
CA ASN A 84 -13.99 -1.41 -0.64
C ASN A 84 -14.26 -2.39 0.52
N SER A 85 -14.27 -3.68 0.21
CA SER A 85 -14.52 -4.78 1.15
C SER A 85 -13.27 -5.23 1.90
N ALA A 86 -12.10 -4.66 1.61
CA ALA A 86 -10.85 -5.06 2.25
C ALA A 86 -10.86 -4.84 3.77
N TYR A 87 -10.39 -5.84 4.50
CA TYR A 87 -10.23 -5.77 5.95
C TYR A 87 -9.16 -4.73 6.34
N CYS A 88 -9.40 -4.03 7.44
CA CYS A 88 -8.42 -3.11 8.02
C CYS A 88 -7.25 -3.91 8.64
N CYS A 89 -6.05 -3.34 8.63
CA CYS A 89 -4.88 -3.93 9.30
C CYS A 89 -4.99 -3.93 10.85
N GLY A 90 -5.85 -3.08 11.42
CA GLY A 90 -6.03 -2.92 12.87
C GLY A 90 -5.38 -1.67 13.47
N ALA A 91 -4.40 -1.07 12.79
CA ALA A 91 -3.58 0.02 13.33
C ALA A 91 -4.08 1.46 13.03
N GLY A 92 -5.23 1.60 12.39
CA GLY A 92 -5.81 2.91 12.05
C GLY A 92 -6.36 3.68 13.26
N GLY A 93 -6.72 4.95 13.06
CA GLY A 93 -7.46 5.73 14.06
C GLY A 93 -6.68 6.07 15.33
N GLY A 94 -5.35 6.01 15.29
CA GLY A 94 -4.47 6.24 16.45
C GLY A 94 -4.07 4.95 17.19
N ALA A 95 -4.65 3.79 16.84
CA ALA A 95 -4.37 2.53 17.52
C ALA A 95 -2.89 2.11 17.47
N TRP A 96 -2.15 2.47 16.41
CA TRP A 96 -0.70 2.23 16.35
C TRP A 96 0.09 3.02 17.42
N ALA A 97 -0.27 4.28 17.63
CA ALA A 97 0.46 5.20 18.51
C ALA A 97 0.03 5.11 19.98
N MET A 98 -1.14 4.54 20.23
CA MET A 98 -1.75 4.37 21.56
C MET A 98 -1.48 2.95 22.10
N PRO A 99 -1.66 2.68 23.41
CA PRO A 99 -1.33 1.40 24.02
C PRO A 99 -2.37 0.29 23.71
N PHE A 100 -2.86 0.23 22.47
CA PHE A 100 -3.84 -0.76 22.00
C PHE A 100 -3.17 -1.91 21.22
N SER A 101 -2.00 -2.34 21.67
CA SER A 101 -1.19 -3.31 20.94
C SER A 101 -1.88 -4.67 20.83
N GLU A 102 -2.45 -5.16 21.93
CA GLU A 102 -3.19 -6.42 21.97
C GLU A 102 -4.44 -6.37 21.09
N GLU A 103 -5.23 -5.30 21.17
CA GLU A 103 -6.47 -5.15 20.42
C GLU A 103 -6.23 -5.01 18.93
N ARG A 104 -5.23 -4.20 18.52
CA ARG A 104 -4.92 -4.01 17.09
C ARG A 104 -4.37 -5.30 16.47
N VAL A 105 -3.59 -6.08 17.22
CA VAL A 105 -3.04 -7.36 16.76
C VAL A 105 -4.13 -8.43 16.70
N PHE A 106 -4.98 -8.51 17.73
CA PHE A 106 -6.13 -9.40 17.74
C PHE A 106 -7.06 -9.10 16.56
N TYR A 107 -7.45 -7.84 16.34
CA TYR A 107 -8.27 -7.46 15.19
C TYR A 107 -7.58 -7.80 13.86
N GLY A 108 -6.27 -7.54 13.77
CA GLY A 108 -5.46 -7.79 12.58
C GLY A 108 -5.32 -9.27 12.19
N ARG A 109 -5.72 -10.23 13.02
CA ARG A 109 -5.69 -11.68 12.70
C ARG A 109 -6.38 -12.03 11.39
N ILE A 110 -7.49 -11.34 11.06
CA ILE A 110 -8.22 -11.57 9.82
C ILE A 110 -7.40 -11.08 8.62
N LYS A 111 -6.66 -9.97 8.79
CA LYS A 111 -5.71 -9.49 7.76
C LYS A 111 -4.54 -10.46 7.59
N ALA A 112 -3.99 -10.97 8.69
CA ALA A 112 -2.90 -11.95 8.67
C ALA A 112 -3.33 -13.22 7.90
N ARG A 113 -4.51 -13.76 8.22
CA ARG A 113 -5.13 -14.88 7.50
C ARG A 113 -5.28 -14.57 6.01
N GLN A 114 -5.83 -13.41 5.66
CA GLN A 114 -6.02 -12.99 4.28
C GLN A 114 -4.70 -12.91 3.49
N ILE A 115 -3.61 -12.48 4.13
CA ILE A 115 -2.28 -12.44 3.52
C ILE A 115 -1.77 -13.87 3.29
N SER A 116 -1.85 -14.73 4.31
CA SER A 116 -1.45 -16.14 4.21
C SER A 116 -2.20 -16.88 3.10
N GLU A 117 -3.53 -16.71 3.01
CA GLU A 117 -4.38 -17.33 1.98
C GLU A 117 -4.07 -16.85 0.56
N SER A 118 -3.47 -15.66 0.39
CA SER A 118 -3.05 -15.18 -0.94
C SER A 118 -1.81 -15.91 -1.48
N GLY A 119 -1.03 -16.54 -0.59
CA GLY A 119 0.26 -17.14 -0.92
C GLY A 119 1.32 -16.12 -1.37
N ALA A 120 1.11 -14.83 -1.10
CA ALA A 120 2.11 -13.80 -1.40
C ALA A 120 3.27 -13.87 -0.39
N HIS A 121 4.48 -13.68 -0.89
CA HIS A 121 5.70 -13.58 -0.10
C HIS A 121 6.14 -12.13 0.12
N LEU A 122 5.62 -11.19 -0.68
CA LEU A 122 5.79 -9.76 -0.51
C LEU A 122 4.43 -9.07 -0.44
N VAL A 123 4.22 -8.22 0.58
CA VAL A 123 3.01 -7.40 0.71
C VAL A 123 3.34 -5.93 0.54
N VAL A 124 2.68 -5.28 -0.42
CA VAL A 124 2.83 -3.85 -0.70
C VAL A 124 1.75 -3.09 0.06
N ALA A 125 2.14 -2.24 1.00
CA ALA A 125 1.25 -1.45 1.85
C ALA A 125 1.60 0.05 1.74
N PRO A 126 0.81 0.86 1.01
CA PRO A 126 1.18 2.26 0.77
C PRO A 126 0.84 3.19 1.96
N CYS A 127 0.14 2.70 2.99
CA CYS A 127 -0.17 3.45 4.20
C CYS A 127 0.79 3.07 5.34
N HIS A 128 1.36 4.06 6.03
CA HIS A 128 2.35 3.84 7.09
C HIS A 128 1.86 2.93 8.22
N ASN A 129 0.65 3.16 8.74
CA ASN A 129 0.08 2.31 9.78
C ASN A 129 -0.13 0.88 9.28
N CYS A 130 -0.50 0.70 8.01
CA CYS A 130 -0.68 -0.63 7.45
C CYS A 130 0.65 -1.36 7.30
N ARG A 131 1.68 -0.70 6.75
CA ARG A 131 3.02 -1.29 6.63
C ARG A 131 3.55 -1.70 7.98
N ASP A 132 3.59 -0.79 8.94
CA ASP A 132 4.20 -1.06 10.25
C ASP A 132 3.42 -2.11 11.04
N GLN A 133 2.08 -2.11 10.98
CA GLN A 133 1.25 -3.14 11.58
C GLN A 133 1.51 -4.52 11.01
N ILE A 134 1.52 -4.64 9.67
CA ILE A 134 1.74 -5.91 9.00
C ILE A 134 3.18 -6.36 9.27
N MET A 135 4.16 -5.49 9.03
CA MET A 135 5.59 -5.79 9.13
C MET A 135 6.06 -6.12 10.55
N LYS A 136 5.71 -5.28 11.53
CA LYS A 136 6.28 -5.38 12.89
C LYS A 136 5.44 -6.21 13.84
N SER A 137 4.15 -6.38 13.58
CA SER A 137 3.24 -7.07 14.49
C SER A 137 2.64 -8.32 13.88
N LEU A 138 1.87 -8.21 12.79
CA LEU A 138 1.17 -9.38 12.25
C LEU A 138 2.14 -10.42 11.67
N ASN A 139 3.23 -9.98 11.05
CA ASN A 139 4.24 -10.88 10.48
C ASN A 139 4.86 -11.79 11.54
N LYS A 140 5.19 -11.22 12.71
CA LYS A 140 5.77 -11.94 13.84
C LYS A 140 4.73 -12.76 14.61
N GLU A 141 3.57 -12.18 14.90
CA GLU A 141 2.54 -12.84 15.73
C GLU A 141 1.92 -14.07 15.05
N TYR A 142 1.79 -14.03 13.71
CA TYR A 142 1.11 -15.06 12.93
C TYR A 142 2.06 -15.81 11.98
N ASP A 143 3.38 -15.72 12.21
CA ASP A 143 4.42 -16.42 11.44
C ASP A 143 4.25 -16.33 9.92
N LEU A 144 3.93 -15.13 9.41
CA LEU A 144 3.58 -14.95 8.00
C LEU A 144 4.78 -15.16 7.08
N ASN A 145 6.01 -14.92 7.57
CA ASN A 145 7.26 -15.06 6.81
C ASN A 145 7.25 -14.31 5.48
N ILE A 146 6.67 -13.10 5.49
CA ILE A 146 6.56 -12.21 4.32
C ILE A 146 7.52 -11.03 4.44
N GLU A 147 7.90 -10.48 3.30
CA GLU A 147 8.42 -9.12 3.20
C GLU A 147 7.27 -8.11 3.12
N VAL A 148 7.48 -6.89 3.63
CA VAL A 148 6.49 -5.81 3.54
C VAL A 148 7.18 -4.53 3.07
N LYS A 149 6.69 -3.95 1.98
CA LYS A 149 7.23 -2.70 1.41
C LYS A 149 6.16 -1.63 1.29
N TYR A 150 6.58 -0.37 1.39
CA TYR A 150 5.82 0.73 0.80
C TYR A 150 5.81 0.62 -0.72
N ILE A 151 4.81 1.25 -1.34
CA ILE A 151 4.72 1.26 -2.80
C ILE A 151 5.88 2.03 -3.47
N TRP A 152 6.40 3.08 -2.83
CA TRP A 152 7.55 3.80 -3.35
C TRP A 152 8.86 3.04 -3.13
N GLU A 153 8.96 2.19 -2.08
CA GLU A 153 10.10 1.28 -1.88
C GLU A 153 10.14 0.24 -3.01
N LEU A 154 8.98 -0.35 -3.34
CA LEU A 154 8.84 -1.26 -4.47
C LEU A 154 9.30 -0.63 -5.80
N VAL A 155 8.87 0.60 -6.07
CA VAL A 155 9.29 1.32 -7.28
C VAL A 155 10.80 1.58 -7.26
N ALA A 156 11.35 2.03 -6.13
CA ALA A 156 12.78 2.32 -5.99
C ALA A 156 13.66 1.08 -6.25
N ASP A 157 13.25 -0.07 -5.72
CA ASP A 157 13.93 -1.35 -5.95
C ASP A 157 13.90 -1.73 -7.44
N SER A 158 12.81 -1.40 -8.13
CA SER A 158 12.62 -1.71 -9.55
C SER A 158 13.28 -0.69 -10.49
N LEU A 159 13.76 0.47 -10.02
CA LEU A 159 14.35 1.50 -10.89
C LEU A 159 15.58 0.98 -11.66
N ILE A 160 15.57 1.13 -12.98
CA ILE A 160 16.77 0.98 -13.82
C ILE A 160 17.59 2.26 -13.69
N MET A 161 18.72 2.18 -12.99
CA MET A 161 19.63 3.30 -12.82
C MET A 161 20.86 3.10 -13.72
N PRO A 162 21.43 4.16 -14.32
CA PRO A 162 22.64 4.07 -15.14
C PRO A 162 23.84 3.41 -14.42
N ASN A 163 23.84 3.39 -13.08
CA ASN A 163 24.93 2.89 -12.23
C ASN A 163 24.44 1.93 -11.12
N LYS A 164 23.34 1.20 -11.30
CA LYS A 164 22.95 0.16 -10.31
C LYS A 164 23.92 -1.01 -10.47
N GLN A 165 24.95 -1.07 -9.62
CA GLN A 165 25.76 -2.26 -9.39
C GLN A 165 25.02 -3.24 -8.48
#